data_AF-A0AAV7M5X8-F1
#
_entry.id   AF-A0AAV7M5X8-F1
#
_cell.length_a   1.000
_cell.length_b   1.000
_cell.length_c   1.000
_cell.angle_alpha   90.00
_cell.angle_beta   90.00
_cell.angle_gamma   90.00
#
_symmetry.space_group_name_H-M   'P 1'
#
loop_
_entity.id
_entity.type
_entity.pdbx_description
1 polymer ?
#
loop_
_entity_poly.entity_id
_entity_poly.type
_entity_poly.pdbx_seq_one_letter_code
_entity_poly.pdbx_strand_id
1 'polypeptide(L)'
;MNHLVFRFVEGLSTEISQMIKNHLICWQAKPIDEVLQYAKYCSDEIELKQRKLKEKVMVMQIKAAQAGMQGNGLQQMVQRPQGNRMLQAQV
;
A
#
# COMPACT_ATOMS: atom_id res chain seq x y z
N MET A 1 8.43 14.87 -37.36
CA MET A 1 7.99 14.60 -35.97
C MET A 1 6.53 14.18 -36.03
N ASN A 2 6.15 13.02 -35.49
CA ASN A 2 4.78 12.51 -35.58
C ASN A 2 3.90 13.23 -34.53
N HIS A 3 3.21 14.29 -34.96
CA HIS A 3 2.49 15.20 -34.05
C HIS A 3 1.37 14.51 -33.25
N LEU A 4 0.81 13.42 -33.80
CA LEU A 4 -0.19 12.60 -33.11
C LEU A 4 0.40 11.87 -31.90
N VAL A 5 1.56 11.23 -32.07
CA VAL A 5 2.25 10.49 -31.00
C VAL A 5 2.66 11.44 -29.88
N PHE A 6 3.17 12.62 -30.23
CA PHE A 6 3.49 13.66 -29.25
C PHE A 6 2.27 14.05 -28.40
N ARG A 7 1.16 14.42 -29.05
CA ARG A 7 -0.06 14.80 -28.33
C ARG A 7 -0.65 13.66 -27.51
N PHE A 8 -0.57 12.43 -28.00
CA PHE A 8 -1.00 11.26 -27.24
C PHE A 8 -0.20 11.15 -25.93
N VAL A 9 1.13 11.15 -26.00
CA VAL A 9 1.99 10.96 -24.82
C VAL A 9 1.90 12.12 -23.83
N GLU A 10 1.73 13.37 -24.29
CA GLU A 10 1.48 14.52 -23.41
C GLU A 10 0.07 14.51 -22.79
N GLY A 11 -0.89 13.82 -23.40
CA GLY A 11 -2.26 13.70 -22.89
C GLY A 11 -2.45 12.57 -21.86
N LEU A 12 -1.44 11.72 -21.66
CA LEU A 12 -1.48 10.66 -20.65
C LEU A 12 -1.21 11.22 -19.25
N SER A 13 -1.47 10.40 -18.22
CA SER A 13 -1.07 10.75 -16.85
C SER A 13 0.44 10.98 -16.77
N THR A 14 0.87 11.86 -15.85
CA THR A 14 2.28 12.24 -15.68
C THR A 14 3.19 11.01 -15.53
N GLU A 15 2.76 10.01 -14.76
CA GLU A 15 3.54 8.80 -14.51
C GLU A 15 3.72 7.97 -15.79
N ILE A 16 2.65 7.75 -16.56
CA ILE A 16 2.73 7.00 -17.82
C ILE A 16 3.54 7.77 -18.86
N SER A 17 3.33 9.09 -18.98
CA SER A 17 4.08 9.97 -19.88
C SER A 17 5.58 9.92 -19.60
N GLN A 18 5.98 9.99 -18.32
CA GLN A 18 7.38 9.87 -17.91
C GLN A 18 7.94 8.48 -18.20
N MET A 19 7.20 7.40 -17.94
CA MET A 19 7.65 6.05 -18.26
C MET A 19 7.91 5.88 -19.76
N ILE A 20 7.02 6.39 -20.63
CA ILE A 20 7.23 6.37 -22.08
C ILE A 20 8.48 7.16 -22.44
N LYS A 21 8.60 8.40 -21.96
CA LYS A 21 9.73 9.28 -22.27
C LYS A 21 11.09 8.72 -21.82
N ASN A 22 11.11 8.03 -20.67
CA ASN A 22 12.34 7.53 -20.06
C ASN A 22 12.74 6.13 -20.54
N HIS A 23 11.79 5.28 -20.91
CA HIS A 23 12.06 3.87 -21.20
C HIS A 23 11.81 3.48 -22.66
N LEU A 24 10.96 4.20 -23.39
CA LEU A 24 10.69 3.93 -24.80
C LEU A 24 11.60 4.80 -25.68
N ILE A 25 12.76 4.25 -26.05
CA ILE A 25 13.75 4.93 -26.89
C ILE A 25 13.09 5.35 -28.22
N CYS A 26 13.35 6.60 -28.63
CA CYS A 26 12.82 7.18 -29.86
C CYS A 26 11.29 7.09 -29.98
N TRP A 27 10.55 7.15 -28.86
CA TRP A 27 9.09 7.03 -28.83
C TRP A 27 8.35 7.94 -29.84
N GLN A 28 8.88 9.14 -30.12
CA GLN A 28 8.31 10.08 -31.09
C GLN A 28 8.35 9.62 -32.55
N ALA A 29 9.24 8.68 -32.86
CA ALA A 29 9.41 8.11 -34.19
C ALA A 29 8.68 6.76 -34.34
N LYS A 30 8.17 6.20 -33.25
CA LYS A 30 7.46 4.92 -33.26
C LYS A 30 6.03 5.05 -33.81
N PRO A 31 5.47 3.98 -34.41
CA PRO A 31 4.05 3.92 -34.74
C PRO A 31 3.19 4.16 -33.50
N ILE A 32 2.02 4.78 -33.69
CA ILE A 32 1.10 5.07 -32.58
C ILE A 32 0.65 3.79 -31.86
N ASP A 33 0.50 2.68 -32.59
CA ASP A 33 0.09 1.40 -32.03
C ASP A 33 1.12 0.82 -31.05
N GLU A 34 2.42 0.95 -31.36
CA GLU A 34 3.50 0.55 -30.44
C GLU A 34 3.50 1.41 -29.17
N VAL A 35 3.32 2.72 -29.32
CA VAL A 35 3.27 3.65 -28.19
C VAL A 35 2.04 3.40 -27.32
N LEU A 36 0.90 3.06 -27.95
CA LEU A 36 -0.33 2.71 -27.25
C LEU A 36 -0.21 1.39 -26.50
N GLN A 37 0.42 0.37 -27.11
CA GLN A 37 0.70 -0.89 -26.44
C GLN A 37 1.63 -0.69 -25.23
N TYR A 38 2.65 0.15 -25.36
CA TYR A 38 3.53 0.48 -24.24
C TYR A 38 2.82 1.28 -23.16
N ALA A 39 1.97 2.23 -23.52
CA ALA A 39 1.14 2.98 -22.57
C ALA A 39 0.22 2.06 -21.76
N LYS A 40 -0.37 1.04 -22.41
CA LYS A 40 -1.17 0.00 -21.73
C LYS A 40 -0.32 -0.79 -20.72
N TYR A 41 0.86 -1.24 -21.13
CA TYR A 41 1.81 -1.90 -20.23
C TYR A 41 2.15 -1.04 -19.01
N CYS A 42 2.41 0.27 -19.19
CA CYS A 42 2.65 1.18 -18.08
C CYS A 42 1.46 1.26 -17.13
N SER A 43 0.23 1.32 -17.66
CA SER A 43 -0.98 1.34 -16.84
C SER A 43 -1.10 0.07 -15.98
N ASP A 44 -0.92 -1.11 -16.58
CA ASP A 44 -1.01 -2.39 -15.89
C ASP A 44 0.05 -2.51 -14.77
N GLU A 45 1.27 -2.03 -15.02
CA GLU A 45 2.36 -1.99 -14.03
C GLU A 45 2.05 -1.07 -12.83
N ILE A 46 1.45 0.10 -13.09
CA ILE A 46 1.05 1.04 -12.03
C ILE A 46 -0.05 0.41 -11.17
N GLU A 47 -1.07 -0.19 -11.78
CA GLU A 47 -2.14 -0.89 -11.05
C GLU A 47 -1.60 -2.03 -10.20
N LEU A 48 -0.66 -2.82 -10.74
CA LEU A 48 -0.03 -3.91 -10.01
C LEU A 48 0.77 -3.39 -8.81
N LYS A 49 1.53 -2.30 -8.97
CA LYS A 49 2.26 -1.65 -7.87
C LYS A 49 1.31 -1.15 -6.78
N GLN A 50 0.21 -0.51 -7.16
CA GLN A 50 -0.80 -0.04 -6.20
C GLN A 50 -1.46 -1.20 -5.45
N ARG A 51 -1.77 -2.30 -6.14
CA ARG A 51 -2.33 -3.50 -5.51
C ARG A 51 -1.38 -4.10 -4.48
N LYS A 52 -0.11 -4.28 -4.85
CA LYS A 52 0.94 -4.78 -3.93
C LYS A 52 1.15 -3.85 -2.74
N LEU A 53 1.06 -2.53 -2.94
CA LEU A 53 1.16 -1.57 -1.84
C LEU A 53 -0.01 -1.70 -0.87
N LYS A 54 -1.25 -1.78 -1.38
CA LYS A 54 -2.46 -1.98 -0.56
C LYS A 54 -2.37 -3.28 0.25
N GLU A 55 -1.94 -4.37 -0.37
CA GLU A 55 -1.73 -5.66 0.30
C GLU A 55 -0.69 -5.55 1.43
N LYS A 56 0.45 -4.91 1.16
CA LYS A 56 1.49 -4.67 2.19
C LYS A 56 0.96 -3.84 3.36
N VAL A 57 0.21 -2.77 3.09
CA VAL A 57 -0.39 -1.93 4.13
C VAL A 57 -1.38 -2.72 4.97
N MET A 58 -2.23 -3.54 4.34
CA MET A 58 -3.18 -4.40 5.04
C MET A 58 -2.48 -5.41 5.95
N VAL A 59 -1.41 -6.07 5.47
CA VAL A 59 -0.61 -7.00 6.28
C VAL A 59 0.02 -6.28 7.47
N MET A 60 0.56 -5.08 7.28
CA MET A 60 1.13 -4.28 8.38
C MET A 60 0.07 -3.90 9.41
N GLN A 61 -1.12 -3.50 8.98
CA GLN A 61 -2.24 -3.17 9.88
C GLN A 61 -2.70 -4.38 10.69
N ILE A 62 -2.84 -5.56 10.08
CA ILE A 62 -3.19 -6.80 10.78
C ILE A 62 -2.13 -7.14 11.83
N LYS A 63 -0.84 -7.06 11.47
CA LYS A 63 0.26 -7.32 12.41
C LYS A 63 0.25 -6.33 13.58
N ALA A 64 0.02 -5.04 13.32
CA ALA A 64 -0.08 -4.02 14.36
C ALA A 64 -1.26 -4.26 15.30
N ALA A 65 -2.43 -4.63 14.76
CA ALA A 65 -3.61 -4.99 15.56
C ALA A 65 -3.36 -6.25 16.42
N GLN A 66 -2.71 -7.27 15.87
CA GLN A 66 -2.33 -8.49 16.61
C GLN A 66 -1.34 -8.19 17.74
N ALA A 67 -0.32 -7.35 17.48
CA ALA A 67 0.63 -6.91 18.50
C ALA A 67 -0.06 -6.11 19.62
N GLY A 68 -1.02 -5.23 19.27
CA GLY A 68 -1.82 -4.48 20.25
C GLY A 68 -2.72 -5.37 21.12
N MET A 69 -3.24 -6.48 20.57
CA MET A 69 -4.04 -7.46 21.31
C MET A 69 -3.18 -8.32 22.25
N GLN A 70 -1.92 -8.63 21.90
CA GLN A 70 -1.00 -9.35 22.79
C GLN A 70 -0.50 -8.47 23.95
N GLY A 71 -0.42 -7.14 23.78
CA GLY A 71 0.02 -6.21 24.83
C GLY A 71 -1.00 -6.01 25.97
N ASN A 72 -2.29 -6.30 25.75
CA ASN A 72 -3.36 -6.07 26.73
C ASN A 72 -3.92 -7.35 27.37
N GLY A 73 -3.44 -8.54 26.96
CA GLY A 73 -4.02 -9.83 27.36
C GLY A 73 -3.37 -10.56 28.54
N LEU A 74 -2.26 -10.06 29.11
CA LEU A 74 -1.47 -10.81 30.11
C LEU A 74 -1.31 -10.15 31.48
N GLN A 75 -1.93 -8.99 31.77
CA GLN A 75 -1.78 -8.33 33.07
C GLN A 75 -3.03 -8.25 33.96
N GLN A 76 -4.19 -8.79 33.55
CA GLN A 76 -5.42 -8.72 34.36
C GLN A 76 -6.02 -10.08 34.77
N MET A 77 -5.17 -11.07 35.11
CA MET A 77 -5.68 -12.35 35.66
C MET A 77 -4.99 -12.81 36.96
N VAL A 78 -4.58 -11.88 37.83
CA VAL A 78 -4.27 -12.22 39.23
C VAL A 78 -4.90 -11.19 40.19
N GLN A 79 -6.22 -11.02 40.13
CA GLN A 79 -6.96 -10.66 41.34
C GLN A 79 -7.17 -11.95 42.13
N ARG A 80 -6.21 -12.28 43.02
CA ARG A 80 -6.48 -13.18 44.14
C ARG A 80 -7.61 -12.56 44.96
N PRO A 81 -8.71 -13.26 45.25
CA PRO A 81 -9.52 -12.89 46.39
C PRO A 81 -8.66 -13.15 47.63
N GLN A 82 -8.12 -12.10 48.24
CA GLN A 82 -7.65 -12.18 49.61
C GLN A 82 -8.89 -12.47 50.46
N GLY A 83 -9.02 -13.74 50.85
CA GLY A 83 -10.04 -14.19 51.78
C GLY A 83 -10.02 -13.34 53.04
N ASN A 84 -11.22 -12.97 53.47
CA ASN A 84 -11.58 -12.35 54.74
C ASN A 84 -10.57 -12.61 55.86
N ARG A 85 -9.86 -11.57 56.29
CA ARG A 85 -9.34 -11.47 57.65
C ARG A 85 -10.02 -10.28 58.33
N MET A 86 -11.31 -10.46 58.66
CA MET A 86 -11.95 -9.68 59.70
C MET A 86 -11.47 -10.23 61.04
N LEU A 87 -10.58 -9.49 61.71
CA LEU A 87 -10.53 -9.48 63.17
C LEU A 87 -10.64 -8.02 63.57
N GLN A 88 -11.86 -7.66 63.99
CA GLN A 88 -12.19 -6.39 64.62
C GLN A 88 -11.34 -6.18 65.88
N ALA A 89 -11.05 -4.92 66.15
CA ALA A 89 -10.46 -4.46 67.40
C ALA A 89 -11.48 -4.44 68.55
N GLN A 90 -10.94 -4.51 69.78
CA GLN A 90 -11.50 -4.16 71.11
C GLN A 90 -12.48 -5.12 71.78
N VAL A 91 -12.06 -5.67 72.93
CA VAL A 91 -12.40 -5.16 74.28
C VAL A 91 -11.15 -5.25 75.16
#